data_AF-A0A3P5X197-F1
#
_entry.id   AF-A0A3P5X197-F1
#
_cell.length_a   1.000
_cell.length_b   1.000
_cell.length_c   1.000
_cell.angle_alpha   90.00
_cell.angle_beta   90.00
_cell.angle_gamma   90.00
#
_symmetry.space_group_name_H-M   'P 1'
#
loop_
_entity.id
_entity.type
_entity.pdbx_description
1 polymer ?
#
loop_
_entity_poly.entity_id
_entity_poly.type
_entity_poly.pdbx_seq_one_letter_code
_entity_poly.pdbx_strand_id
1 'polypeptide(L)'
;MTDDENWTDAKLARGFAGSAEARLFVVDAGERTFDVSLHLLDAAPGLEAGRRVICADVANLSGRIEVGGLVDDTPTIAADLPHGEYAAYVSEDRHSAASIGTPDLRIVLVPEVPLKRGRL
;
A
#
# COMPACT_ATOMS: atom_id res chain seq x y z
N MET A 1 11.70 6.62 -17.54
CA MET A 1 10.32 6.75 -17.05
C MET A 1 9.46 5.87 -17.93
N THR A 2 8.99 4.76 -17.40
CA THR A 2 8.06 3.89 -18.12
C THR A 2 6.66 4.50 -18.05
N ASP A 3 5.77 4.11 -18.97
CA ASP A 3 4.39 4.61 -18.97
C ASP A 3 3.64 4.24 -17.67
N ASP A 4 4.12 3.23 -16.94
CA ASP A 4 3.55 2.74 -15.68
C ASP A 4 3.70 3.74 -14.51
N GLU A 5 4.77 4.52 -14.50
CA GLU A 5 5.04 5.55 -13.47
C GLU A 5 4.33 6.88 -13.77
N ASN A 6 3.91 7.08 -15.03
CA ASN A 6 3.22 8.30 -15.43
C ASN A 6 1.81 8.38 -14.84
N TRP A 7 1.48 9.47 -14.16
CA TRP A 7 0.16 9.66 -13.54
C TRP A 7 -0.88 10.07 -14.59
N THR A 8 -1.81 9.18 -14.87
CA THR A 8 -2.97 9.45 -15.73
C THR A 8 -4.25 9.57 -14.90
N ASP A 9 -5.31 10.14 -15.47
CA ASP A 9 -6.61 10.28 -14.79
C ASP A 9 -7.14 8.93 -14.26
N ALA A 10 -6.95 7.85 -15.02
CA ALA A 10 -7.33 6.51 -14.59
C ALA A 10 -6.53 6.03 -13.37
N LYS A 11 -5.24 6.38 -13.29
CA LYS A 11 -4.37 6.02 -12.16
C LYS A 11 -4.67 6.85 -10.92
N LEU A 12 -5.00 8.12 -11.10
CA LEU A 12 -5.49 8.99 -10.03
C LEU A 12 -6.81 8.47 -9.48
N ALA A 13 -7.76 8.07 -10.34
CA ALA A 13 -9.05 7.54 -9.94
C ALA A 13 -8.93 6.24 -9.10
N ARG A 14 -8.03 5.32 -9.47
CA ARG A 14 -7.77 4.10 -8.68
C ARG A 14 -6.88 4.33 -7.45
N GLY A 15 -6.14 5.44 -7.40
CA GLY A 15 -5.30 5.84 -6.27
C GLY A 15 -3.87 5.30 -6.27
N PHE A 16 -3.41 4.65 -7.34
CA PHE A 16 -2.03 4.17 -7.43
C PHE A 16 -1.47 4.08 -8.87
N ALA A 17 -0.16 4.10 -8.99
CA ALA A 17 0.64 3.94 -10.21
C ALA A 17 1.79 2.92 -10.01
N GLY A 18 2.59 2.70 -11.06
CA GLY A 18 3.71 1.76 -11.05
C GLY A 18 3.35 0.34 -11.44
N SER A 19 4.35 -0.55 -11.42
CA SER A 19 4.23 -1.98 -11.72
C SER A 19 3.89 -2.78 -10.46
N ALA A 20 3.67 -4.10 -10.58
CA ALA A 20 3.44 -4.95 -9.41
C ALA A 20 4.66 -5.00 -8.47
N GLU A 21 5.88 -4.86 -8.99
CA GLU A 21 7.12 -4.87 -8.19
C GLU A 21 7.37 -3.55 -7.47
N ALA A 22 6.77 -2.45 -7.96
CA ALA A 22 6.94 -1.13 -7.38
C ALA A 22 5.63 -0.32 -7.53
N ARG A 23 4.90 -0.16 -6.42
CA ARG A 23 3.65 0.60 -6.36
C ARG A 23 3.85 1.98 -5.76
N LEU A 24 3.29 2.99 -6.42
CA LEU A 24 3.20 4.36 -5.94
C LEU A 24 1.75 4.65 -5.56
N PHE A 25 1.50 5.02 -4.31
CA PHE A 25 0.15 5.31 -3.81
C PHE A 25 -0.07 6.81 -3.63
N VAL A 26 -1.25 7.29 -4.01
CA VAL A 26 -1.67 8.67 -3.71
C VAL A 26 -2.23 8.71 -2.29
N VAL A 27 -1.51 9.40 -1.42
CA VAL A 27 -1.94 9.76 -0.06
C VAL A 27 -2.32 11.24 -0.07
N ASP A 28 -3.40 11.61 0.62
CA ASP A 28 -3.80 13.02 0.78
C ASP A 28 -2.89 13.71 1.82
N ALA A 29 -1.69 13.98 1.33
CA ALA A 29 -0.50 14.49 2.01
C ALA A 29 -0.74 15.73 2.89
N GLY A 30 -1.24 16.76 2.22
CA GLY A 30 -0.82 18.14 2.52
C GLY A 30 0.69 18.24 2.78
N GLU A 31 1.10 19.17 3.64
CA GLU A 31 2.45 19.26 4.19
C GLU A 31 2.62 18.43 5.49
N ARG A 32 1.89 17.31 5.63
CA ARG A 32 1.87 16.54 6.88
C ARG A 32 2.84 15.37 6.80
N THR A 33 3.46 15.06 7.94
CA THR A 33 4.15 13.79 8.17
C THR A 33 3.13 12.72 8.52
N PHE A 34 3.41 11.47 8.14
CA PHE A 34 2.60 10.30 8.49
C PHE A 34 3.48 9.33 9.26
N ASP A 35 2.90 8.73 10.30
CA ASP A 35 3.49 7.54 10.89
C ASP A 35 3.04 6.36 10.03
N VAL A 36 4.01 5.66 9.45
CA VAL A 36 3.73 4.54 8.54
C VAL A 36 3.86 3.24 9.32
N SER A 37 2.91 2.33 9.13
CA SER A 37 2.98 0.97 9.67
C SER A 37 2.73 -0.08 8.59
N LEU A 38 3.52 -1.17 8.62
CA LEU A 38 3.43 -2.30 7.70
C LEU A 38 3.03 -3.55 8.48
N HIS A 39 1.98 -4.24 8.02
CA HIS A 39 1.44 -5.44 8.65
C HIS A 39 1.31 -6.55 7.62
N LEU A 40 1.68 -7.77 7.98
CA LEU A 40 1.37 -8.98 7.20
C LEU A 40 0.20 -9.70 7.89
N LEU A 41 -0.91 -9.87 7.19
CA LEU A 41 -2.12 -10.53 7.71
C LEU A 41 -2.59 -11.65 6.76
N ASP A 42 -3.36 -12.59 7.28
CA ASP A 42 -3.91 -13.71 6.50
C ASP A 42 -5.23 -13.34 5.77
N ALA A 43 -5.77 -12.16 6.02
CA ALA A 43 -7.04 -11.70 5.44
C ALA A 43 -7.07 -10.17 5.27
N ALA A 44 -7.91 -9.73 4.32
CA ALA A 44 -8.14 -8.31 4.06
C ALA A 44 -8.63 -7.57 5.32
N PRO A 45 -8.19 -6.32 5.54
CA PRO A 45 -8.70 -5.52 6.64
C PRO A 45 -10.19 -5.18 6.44
N GLY A 46 -10.91 -4.96 7.54
CA GLY A 46 -12.29 -4.49 7.49
C GLY A 46 -12.39 -3.12 6.81
N LEU A 47 -13.37 -2.95 5.92
CA LEU A 47 -13.67 -1.68 5.27
C LEU A 47 -14.67 -0.90 6.13
N GLU A 48 -14.15 -0.17 7.11
CA GLU A 48 -14.97 0.72 7.94
C GLU A 48 -15.56 1.86 7.09
N ALA A 49 -16.82 2.22 7.36
CA ALA A 49 -17.50 3.27 6.62
C ALA A 49 -16.75 4.61 6.73
N GLY A 50 -16.50 5.27 5.60
CA GLY A 50 -15.81 6.55 5.53
C GLY A 50 -14.28 6.48 5.51
N ARG A 51 -13.68 5.29 5.63
CA ARG A 51 -12.24 5.08 5.45
C ARG A 51 -11.94 4.81 3.96
N ARG A 52 -11.07 5.63 3.37
CA ARG A 52 -10.53 5.34 2.04
C ARG A 52 -9.49 4.24 2.16
N VAL A 53 -9.68 3.17 1.38
CA VAL A 53 -8.73 2.06 1.27
C VAL A 53 -8.39 1.89 -0.20
N ILE A 54 -7.11 1.94 -0.54
CA ILE A 54 -6.60 1.60 -1.87
C ILE A 54 -6.11 0.15 -1.80
N CYS A 55 -6.56 -0.67 -2.74
CA CYS A 55 -6.08 -2.05 -2.90
C CYS A 55 -5.28 -2.14 -4.20
N ALA A 56 -4.07 -2.71 -4.12
CA ALA A 56 -3.22 -2.98 -5.28
C ALA A 56 -2.53 -4.33 -5.14
N ASP A 57 -2.33 -5.02 -6.25
CA ASP A 57 -1.48 -6.21 -6.33
C ASP A 57 0.00 -5.80 -6.26
N VAL A 58 0.78 -6.53 -5.45
CA VAL A 58 2.21 -6.32 -5.25
C VAL A 58 2.94 -7.65 -5.38
N ALA A 59 4.03 -7.67 -6.15
CA ALA A 59 4.91 -8.83 -6.29
C ALA A 59 6.22 -8.59 -5.53
N ASN A 60 6.51 -9.46 -4.54
CA ASN A 60 7.81 -9.49 -3.87
C ASN A 60 8.70 -10.54 -4.53
N LEU A 61 9.59 -10.11 -5.41
CA LEU A 61 10.55 -11.00 -6.09
C LEU A 61 11.93 -11.03 -5.44
N SER A 62 12.22 -10.04 -4.59
CA SER A 62 13.52 -9.84 -3.94
C SER A 62 13.63 -10.56 -2.59
N GLY A 63 12.50 -10.93 -1.99
CA GLY A 63 12.44 -11.42 -0.61
C GLY A 63 12.43 -10.30 0.43
N ARG A 64 12.26 -9.04 -0.01
CA ARG A 64 12.28 -7.85 0.84
C ARG A 64 11.37 -6.78 0.28
N ILE A 65 10.48 -6.26 1.13
CA ILE A 65 9.63 -5.12 0.82
C ILE A 65 10.21 -3.87 1.47
N GLU A 66 10.23 -2.80 0.70
CA GLU A 66 10.64 -1.47 1.15
C GLU A 66 9.50 -0.49 0.93
N VAL A 67 9.27 0.36 1.93
CA VAL A 67 8.24 1.39 1.92
C VAL A 67 8.93 2.70 2.28
N GLY A 68 8.69 3.74 1.48
CA GLY A 68 9.20 5.08 1.72
C GLY A 68 8.47 6.11 0.86
N GLY A 69 8.71 7.38 1.17
CA GLY A 69 8.33 8.49 0.31
C GLY A 69 9.12 8.48 -0.99
N LEU A 70 8.52 9.03 -2.05
CA LEU A 70 9.16 9.08 -3.38
C LEU A 70 10.49 9.86 -3.40
N VAL A 71 10.67 10.77 -2.45
CA VAL A 71 11.84 11.65 -2.33
C VAL A 71 12.78 11.22 -1.20
N ASP A 72 12.47 10.13 -0.50
CA ASP A 72 13.30 9.67 0.62
C ASP A 72 14.51 8.91 0.09
N ASP A 73 15.70 9.26 0.58
CA ASP A 73 16.95 8.57 0.22
C ASP A 73 17.08 7.19 0.88
N THR A 74 16.28 6.94 1.93
CA THR A 74 16.26 5.68 2.67
C THR A 74 14.82 5.26 2.94
N PRO A 75 14.49 3.96 2.81
CA PRO A 75 13.13 3.50 3.07
C PRO A 75 12.76 3.70 4.54
N THR A 76 11.55 4.20 4.78
CA THR A 76 10.96 4.35 6.12
C THR A 76 10.81 2.99 6.81
N ILE A 77 10.40 1.97 6.05
CA ILE A 77 10.27 0.60 6.52
C ILE A 77 10.94 -0.32 5.51
N ALA A 78 11.73 -1.26 6.01
CA ALA A 78 12.20 -2.41 5.23
C ALA A 78 11.94 -3.68 6.01
N ALA A 79 11.38 -4.70 5.35
CA ALA A 79 11.06 -5.97 5.98
C ALA A 79 11.35 -7.13 5.03
N ASP A 80 11.99 -8.17 5.55
CA ASP A 80 12.18 -9.42 4.82
C ASP A 80 10.86 -10.20 4.82
N LEU A 81 10.42 -10.61 3.62
CA LEU A 81 9.15 -11.29 3.40
C LEU A 81 9.34 -12.41 2.37
N PRO A 82 8.57 -13.51 2.46
CA PRO A 82 8.63 -14.56 1.45
C PRO A 82 8.37 -14.02 0.04
N HIS A 83 9.01 -14.64 -0.94
CA HIS A 83 8.72 -14.33 -2.35
C HIS A 83 7.27 -14.69 -2.65
N GLY A 84 6.58 -13.86 -3.43
CA GLY A 84 5.21 -14.12 -3.83
C GLY A 84 4.41 -12.87 -4.19
N GLU A 85 3.15 -13.10 -4.50
CA GLU A 85 2.16 -12.07 -4.80
C GLU A 85 1.34 -11.76 -3.54
N TYR A 86 1.03 -10.48 -3.34
CA TYR A 86 0.31 -9.96 -2.19
C TYR A 86 -0.73 -8.95 -2.65
N ALA A 87 -1.89 -8.95 -1.99
CA ALA A 87 -2.80 -7.82 -2.02
C ALA A 87 -2.35 -6.80 -0.96
N ALA A 88 -1.98 -5.61 -1.39
CA ALA A 88 -1.63 -4.49 -0.53
C ALA A 88 -2.83 -3.57 -0.33
N TYR A 89 -3.23 -3.39 0.93
CA TYR A 89 -4.29 -2.47 1.35
C TYR A 89 -3.65 -1.27 2.04
N VAL A 90 -3.73 -0.12 1.41
CA VAL A 90 -3.19 1.15 1.93
C VAL A 90 -4.35 2.01 2.37
N SER A 91 -4.26 2.54 3.59
CA SER A 91 -5.34 3.33 4.16
C SER A 91 -4.83 4.34 5.16
N GLU A 92 -5.49 5.49 5.20
CA GLU A 92 -5.22 6.55 6.15
C GLU A 92 -6.15 6.37 7.35
N ASP A 93 -5.55 6.19 8.53
CA ASP A 93 -6.25 6.24 9.80
C ASP A 93 -6.20 7.66 10.35
N ARG A 94 -7.34 8.36 10.27
CA ARG A 94 -7.54 9.54 11.09
C ARG A 94 -7.95 9.05 12.47
N HIS A 95 -7.00 8.98 13.39
CA HIS A 95 -7.36 8.97 14.81
C HIS A 95 -8.32 10.14 15.05
N SER A 96 -9.49 9.82 15.61
CA SER A 96 -10.58 10.76 15.92
C SER A 96 -10.08 12.13 16.39
N ALA A 97 -10.79 13.19 16.00
CA ALA A 97 -10.48 14.62 16.19
C ALA A 97 -10.19 15.11 17.64
N ALA A 98 -10.04 14.20 18.60
CA ALA A 98 -9.67 14.47 19.99
C ALA A 98 -8.17 14.24 20.30
N SER A 99 -7.38 13.71 19.36
CA SER A 99 -5.94 13.49 19.55
C SER A 99 -5.13 14.39 18.62
N ILE A 100 -4.29 15.26 19.20
CA ILE A 100 -3.22 15.96 18.50
C ILE A 100 -2.15 14.90 18.18
N GLY A 101 -2.34 14.14 17.09
CA GLY A 101 -1.45 13.07 16.69
C GLY A 101 -1.18 13.11 15.18
N THR A 102 0.01 12.63 14.80
CA THR A 102 0.39 12.40 13.40
C THR A 102 -0.63 11.44 12.77
N PRO A 103 -1.14 11.71 11.56
CA PRO A 103 -1.99 10.75 10.86
C PRO A 103 -1.22 9.45 10.59
N ASP A 104 -1.90 8.31 10.74
CA ASP A 104 -1.30 6.99 10.54
C ASP A 104 -1.58 6.52 9.10
N LEU A 105 -0.53 6.20 8.34
CA LEU A 105 -0.65 5.44 7.10
C LEU A 105 -0.46 3.96 7.40
N ARG A 106 -1.52 3.18 7.25
CA ARG A 106 -1.50 1.73 7.47
C ARG A 106 -1.43 0.99 6.14
N ILE A 107 -0.40 0.16 6.01
CA ILE A 107 -0.20 -0.77 4.90
C ILE A 107 -0.38 -2.19 5.42
N VAL A 108 -1.33 -2.92 4.84
CA VAL A 108 -1.57 -4.34 5.13
C VAL A 108 -1.27 -5.15 3.88
N LEU A 109 -0.35 -6.10 3.99
CA LEU A 109 -0.08 -7.10 2.98
C LEU A 109 -0.85 -8.38 3.33
N VAL A 110 -1.54 -8.93 2.35
CA VAL A 110 -2.21 -10.23 2.44
C VAL A 110 -1.66 -11.13 1.35
N PRO A 111 -1.02 -12.27 1.67
CA PRO A 111 -0.54 -13.19 0.65
C PRO A 111 -1.69 -13.61 -0.27
N GLU A 112 -1.48 -13.49 -1.58
CA GLU A 112 -2.41 -14.09 -2.52
C GLU A 112 -2.21 -15.61 -2.49
N VAL A 113 -3.14 -16.32 -1.89
CA VAL A 113 -3.20 -17.77 -2.07
C VAL A 113 -3.52 -17.99 -3.54
N PRO A 114 -2.71 -18.74 -4.31
CA PRO A 114 -3.07 -19.06 -5.68
C PRO A 114 -4.45 -19.69 -5.62
N LEU A 115 -5.45 -19.00 -6.18
CA LEU A 115 -6.77 -19.57 -6.40
C LEU A 115 -6.51 -20.89 -7.11
N LYS A 116 -6.73 -22.03 -6.43
CA LYS A 116 -6.78 -23.31 -7.11
C LYS A 116 -7.81 -23.09 -8.20
N ARG A 117 -7.37 -22.95 -9.46
CA ARG A 117 -8.25 -22.79 -10.61
C ARG A 117 -9.15 -24.02 -10.60
N GLY A 118 -10.32 -23.88 -9.99
CA GLY A 118 -11.38 -24.85 -10.10
C GLY A 118 -11.69 -24.91 -11.59
N ARG A 119 -11.47 -26.08 -12.19
CA ARG A 119 -12.02 -26.36 -13.51
C ARG A 119 -13.53 -26.16 -13.39
N LEU A 120 -14.04 -25.10 -14.02
CA LEU A 120 -15.42 -25.03 -14.48
C LEU A 120 -15.59 -26.06 -15.61
#